data_AF-A0A0J8B208-F1
#
_entry.id   AF-A0A0J8B208-F1
#
_cell.length_a   1.000
_cell.length_b   1.000
_cell.length_c   1.000
_cell.angle_alpha   90.00
_cell.angle_beta   90.00
_cell.angle_gamma   90.00
#
_symmetry.space_group_name_H-M   'P 1'
#
loop_
_entity.id
_entity.type
_entity.pdbx_description
1 polymer ?
#
loop_
_entity_poly.entity_id
_entity_poly.type
_entity_poly.pdbx_seq_one_letter_code
_entity_poly.pdbx_strand_id
1 'polypeptide(L)' 'MAPENPGSTNERNAAIYIAVIDGATFGELAERYGISRVRVQKTYARERTNAWEARKRGDTSYLGRPIPADV' A
#
# COMPACT_ATOMS: atom_id res chain seq x y z
N MET A 1 18.12 -25.66 -3.71
CA MET A 1 17.52 -24.55 -2.93
C MET A 1 16.96 -23.57 -3.94
N ALA A 2 15.63 -23.46 -4.04
CA ALA A 2 14.97 -22.52 -4.96
C ALA A 2 14.96 -21.12 -4.33
N PRO A 3 15.11 -20.03 -5.11
CA PRO A 3 15.16 -18.69 -4.57
C PRO A 3 13.78 -18.33 -4.01
N GLU A 4 13.78 -18.06 -2.71
CA GLU A 4 12.94 -17.13 -1.96
C GLU A 4 11.71 -16.63 -2.73
N ASN A 5 10.56 -17.21 -2.38
CA ASN A 5 9.23 -16.77 -2.81
C ASN A 5 9.16 -15.24 -2.71
N PRO A 6 8.89 -14.50 -3.80
CA PRO A 6 8.70 -13.06 -3.69
C PRO A 6 7.55 -12.86 -2.71
N GLY A 7 7.77 -12.09 -1.64
CA GLY A 7 6.72 -11.73 -0.70
C GLY A 7 5.44 -11.47 -1.47
N SER A 8 4.38 -12.19 -1.11
CA SER A 8 3.14 -12.31 -1.86
C SER A 8 2.69 -10.94 -2.39
N THR A 9 2.01 -10.89 -3.54
CA THR A 9 1.57 -9.60 -4.12
C THR A 9 0.87 -8.69 -3.08
N ASN A 10 0.22 -9.29 -2.09
CA ASN A 10 -0.38 -8.60 -0.95
C ASN A 10 0.63 -7.92 -0.02
N GLU A 11 1.76 -8.55 0.31
CA GLU A 11 2.81 -7.94 1.15
C GLU A 11 3.42 -6.70 0.48
N ARG A 12 3.73 -6.79 -0.82
CA ARG A 12 4.20 -5.61 -1.57
C ARG A 12 3.15 -4.51 -1.59
N ASN A 13 1.87 -4.86 -1.78
CA ASN A 13 0.80 -3.87 -1.82
C ASN A 13 0.63 -3.17 -0.47
N ALA A 14 0.66 -3.93 0.62
CA ALA A 14 0.64 -3.40 1.98
C ALA A 14 1.83 -2.46 2.23
N ALA A 15 3.03 -2.87 1.80
CA ALA A 15 4.24 -2.04 1.93
C ALA A 15 4.15 -0.75 1.11
N ILE A 16 3.56 -0.78 -0.09
CA ILE A 16 3.29 0.42 -0.90
C ILE A 16 2.33 1.35 -0.15
N TYR A 17 1.23 0.82 0.40
CA TYR A 17 0.27 1.63 1.16
C TYR A 17 0.94 2.31 2.36
N ILE A 18 1.61 1.53 3.21
CA ILE A 18 2.29 2.04 4.41
C ILE A 18 3.31 3.12 4.02
N ALA A 19 4.14 2.88 3.01
CA ALA A 19 5.16 3.84 2.61
C ALA A 19 4.57 5.18 2.15
N VAL A 20 3.44 5.16 1.41
CA VAL A 20 2.76 6.39 0.99
C VAL A 20 2.16 7.13 2.20
N ILE A 21 1.58 6.41 3.16
CA ILE A 21 1.09 7.03 4.41
C ILE A 21 2.25 7.64 5.22
N ASP A 22 3.42 7.01 5.19
CA ASP A 22 4.64 7.49 5.84
C ASP A 22 5.35 8.61 5.03
N GLY A 23 4.78 9.04 3.90
CA GLY A 23 5.23 10.20 3.13
C GLY A 23 6.07 9.91 1.88
N ALA A 24 6.28 8.63 1.53
CA ALA A 24 6.98 8.27 0.29
C ALA A 24 6.16 8.64 -0.95
N THR A 25 6.86 9.08 -1.99
CA THR A 25 6.24 9.41 -3.27
C THR A 25 6.05 8.16 -4.14
N PHE A 26 5.12 8.24 -5.08
CA PHE A 26 4.93 7.15 -6.05
C PHE A 26 6.14 6.95 -6.99
N GLY A 27 6.98 7.96 -7.16
CA GLY A 27 8.21 7.88 -7.97
C GLY A 27 9.26 7.00 -7.28
N GLU A 28 9.57 7.30 -6.02
CA GLU A 28 10.52 6.53 -5.21
C GLU A 28 10.11 5.06 -5.08
N LEU A 29 8.81 4.80 -4.91
CA LEU A 29 8.28 3.44 -4.82
C LEU A 29 8.34 2.70 -6.16
N ALA A 30 8.14 3.40 -7.28
CA ALA A 30 8.26 2.82 -8.61
C ALA A 30 9.69 2.33 -8.87
N GLU A 31 10.68 3.17 -8.52
CA GLU A 31 12.10 2.83 -8.61
C GLU A 31 12.47 1.68 -7.66
N ARG A 32 12.07 1.75 -6.38
CA ARG A 32 12.36 0.72 -5.37
C ARG A 32 11.85 -0.67 -5.77
N TYR A 33 10.64 -0.75 -6.33
CA TYR A 33 10.01 -2.03 -6.67
C TYR A 33 10.20 -2.43 -8.14
N GLY A 34 10.86 -1.62 -8.96
CA GLY A 34 11.03 -1.89 -10.40
C GLY A 34 9.70 -1.99 -11.15
N ILE A 35 8.68 -1.23 -10.75
CA ILE A 35 7.35 -1.21 -11.39
C ILE A 35 6.98 0.20 -11.83
N SER A 36 6.02 0.33 -12.74
CA SER A 36 5.58 1.66 -13.19
C SER A 36 4.91 2.45 -12.06
N ARG A 37 5.08 3.78 -12.08
CA ARG A 37 4.39 4.72 -11.18
C ARG A 37 2.86 4.53 -11.22
N VAL A 38 2.30 4.27 -12.39
CA VAL A 38 0.87 3.98 -12.55
C VAL A 38 0.47 2.72 -11.79
N ARG A 39 1.33 1.70 -11.76
CA ARG A 39 1.07 0.47 -11.00
C ARG A 39 1.12 0.73 -9.49
N VAL A 40 2.07 1.53 -9.02
CA VAL A 40 2.11 1.99 -7.61
C VAL A 40 0.83 2.72 -7.24
N GLN A 41 0.38 3.66 -8.07
CA GLN A 41 -0.86 4.42 -7.84
C GLN A 41 -2.09 3.52 -7.76
N LYS A 42 -2.23 2.56 -8.69
CA LYS A 42 -3.34 1.60 -8.69
C LYS A 42 -3.32 0.72 -7.44
N THR A 43 -2.13 0.25 -7.04
CA THR A 43 -1.96 -0.51 -5.80
C THR A 43 -2.36 0.31 -4.59
N TYR A 44 -1.85 1.54 -4.47
CA TYR A 44 -2.19 2.44 -3.37
C TYR A 44 -3.70 2.72 -3.31
N ALA A 45 -4.33 3.04 -4.44
CA ALA A 45 -5.78 3.30 -4.50
C ALA A 45 -6.59 2.09 -4.03
N ARG A 46 -6.19 0.87 -4.42
CA ARG A 46 -6.86 -0.36 -3.98
C ARG A 46 -6.75 -0.56 -2.46
N GLU A 47 -5.56 -0.43 -1.90
CA GLU A 47 -5.37 -0.58 -0.45
C GLU A 47 -6.05 0.56 0.34
N ARG A 48 -6.11 1.77 -0.22
CA ARG A 48 -6.87 2.88 0.37
C ARG A 48 -8.37 2.59 0.39
N THR A 49 -8.93 1.96 -0.65
CA THR A 49 -10.32 1.48 -0.62
C THR A 49 -10.53 0.45 0.48
N ASN A 50 -9.61 -0.51 0.64
CA ASN A 50 -9.68 -1.49 1.73
C ASN A 50 -9.65 -0.82 3.11
N ALA A 51 -8.81 0.20 3.29
CA ALA A 51 -8.74 1.00 4.50
C ALA A 51 -10.05 1.74 4.77
N TRP A 52 -10.69 2.31 3.74
CA TRP A 52 -12.00 2.94 3.87
C TRP A 52 -13.10 1.95 4.28
N GLU A 53 -13.11 0.75 3.70
CA GLU A 53 -14.05 -0.30 4.09
C GLU A 53 -13.82 -0.76 5.54
N ALA A 54 -12.56 -0.82 6.00
CA ALA A 54 -12.25 -1.05 7.42
C ALA A 54 -12.82 0.05 8.30
N ARG A 55 -12.63 1.32 7.92
CA ARG A 55 -13.19 2.46 8.66
C ARG A 55 -14.70 2.43 8.77
N LYS A 56 -15.41 2.07 7.69
CA LYS A 56 -16.87 1.92 7.71
C LYS A 56 -17.34 0.84 8.70
N ARG A 57 -16.51 -0.17 8.96
CA ARG A 57 -16.79 -1.21 9.97
C ARG A 57 -16.44 -0.79 11.40
N GLY A 58 -15.90 0.41 11.60
CA GLY A 58 -15.50 0.94 12.91
C GLY A 58 -14.01 0.85 13.19
N ASP A 59 -13.19 0.36 12.25
CA ASP A 59 -11.74 0.34 12.45
C ASP A 59 -11.15 1.76 12.36
N THR A 60 -10.17 2.07 13.18
CA THR A 60 -9.45 3.36 13.15
C THR A 60 -8.08 3.25 12.47
N SER A 61 -7.63 2.02 12.22
CA SER A 61 -6.32 1.72 11.64
C SER A 61 -6.41 0.63 10.57
N TYR A 62 -5.56 0.73 9.56
CA TYR A 62 -5.38 -0.28 8.53
C TYR A 62 -3.89 -0.55 8.35
N LEU A 63 -3.49 -1.83 8.36
CA LEU A 63 -2.07 -2.24 8.27
C LEU A 63 -1.15 -1.54 9.28
N GLY A 64 -1.64 -1.30 10.51
CA GLY A 64 -0.86 -0.65 11.57
C GLY A 64 -0.62 0.85 11.35
N ARG A 65 -1.36 1.50 10.44
CA ARG A 65 -1.34 2.94 10.21
C ARG A 65 -2.73 3.55 10.41
N PRO A 66 -2.83 4.82 10.83
CA PRO A 66 -4.11 5.50 10.94
C PRO A 66 -4.77 5.59 9.56
N ILE A 67 -6.08 5.33 9.49
CA ILE A 67 -6.82 5.45 8.23
C ILE A 67 -6.99 6.94 7.93
N PRO A 68 -6.47 7.45 6.78
CA PRO A 68 -6.56 8.87 6.45
C PRO A 68 -8.00 9.38 6.48
N ALA A 69 -8.19 10.61 6.96
CA ALA A 69 -9.50 11.26 7.01
C ALA A 69 -9.87 11.94 5.70
N ASP A 70 -8.88 12.36 4.90
CA ASP A 70 -9.13 13.14 3.69
C ASP A 70 -9.77 12.32 2.58
N VAL A 71 -10.88 12.87 2.07
CA VAL A 71 -11.43 12.76 0.72
C VAL A 71 -11.86 14.14 0.26
#